data_AF-A0A6A6KC14-F1
#
_entry.id   AF-A0A6A6KC14-F1
#
_cell.length_a   1.000
_cell.length_b   1.000
_cell.length_c   1.000
_cell.angle_alpha   90.00
_cell.angle_beta   90.00
_cell.angle_gamma   90.00
#
_symmetry.space_group_name_H-M   'P 1'
#
loop_
_entity.id
_entity.type
_entity.pdbx_description
1 polymer ?
#
loop_
_entity_poly.entity_id
_entity_poly.type
_entity_poly.pdbx_seq_one_letter_code
_entity_poly.pdbx_strand_id
1 'polypeptide(L)'
;MISTTSIFISIDALNKFQARCTEGLAELLLTVIHRPNHGVDRQTRAIACECLRELEKSYPCLLSGIAGHLWSLCQSERTHACQSYLLLFTMVVYNIVNRKLNVSVLNTSVPLVPFNVPQLISNGKEFVGLNYKELRRALAFLLETPQVLTPFGMMEFLQMIMPVAVALELQGSMLKVQFFGLIYSFDPLLCHLVLVMYSHFPDAFDGQEVEIVKRLMLISKETQHYLVFRLLSLHWLLDLLSKLMLSRESKKYKSVVDMGLRFYPAVFDPLALKALKLDLLAFYSIYLEGLKLEGGSGEDCDASKSVVKLIEDGLISVSAFKCYLPGALKLLLHSVPFINF
;
A
#
# COMPACT_ATOMS: atom_id res chain seq x y z
N MET A 1 -16.11 -8.97 -24.48
CA MET A 1 -14.77 -8.53 -24.04
C MET A 1 -14.38 -9.27 -22.77
N ILE A 2 -14.92 -8.92 -21.59
CA ILE A 2 -14.55 -9.55 -20.31
C ILE A 2 -14.61 -11.08 -20.36
N SER A 3 -15.76 -11.66 -20.74
CA SER A 3 -15.91 -13.13 -20.82
C SER A 3 -14.92 -13.76 -21.80
N THR A 4 -14.72 -13.14 -22.96
CA THR A 4 -13.76 -13.62 -23.97
C THR A 4 -12.34 -13.60 -23.45
N THR A 5 -11.91 -12.48 -22.85
CA THR A 5 -10.58 -12.34 -22.23
C THR A 5 -10.38 -13.37 -21.12
N SER A 6 -11.38 -13.54 -20.25
CA SER A 6 -11.34 -14.52 -19.16
C SER A 6 -11.23 -15.96 -19.68
N ILE A 7 -11.97 -16.32 -20.73
CA ILE A 7 -11.86 -17.63 -21.36
C ILE A 7 -10.44 -17.82 -21.92
N PHE A 8 -9.92 -16.85 -22.66
CA PHE A 8 -8.58 -16.93 -23.28
C PHE A 8 -7.47 -17.08 -22.24
N ILE A 9 -7.56 -16.39 -21.11
CA ILE A 9 -6.63 -16.54 -19.99
C ILE A 9 -6.79 -17.92 -19.35
N SER A 10 -8.03 -18.35 -19.08
CA SER A 10 -8.31 -19.63 -18.39
C SER A 10 -7.84 -20.85 -19.18
N ILE A 11 -7.96 -20.81 -20.50
CA ILE A 11 -7.48 -21.88 -21.37
C ILE A 11 -6.00 -21.73 -21.74
N ASP A 12 -5.31 -20.68 -21.27
CA ASP A 12 -3.93 -20.36 -21.63
C ASP A 12 -3.74 -20.31 -23.17
N ALA A 13 -4.59 -19.51 -23.82
CA ALA A 13 -4.73 -19.46 -25.27
C ALA A 13 -3.42 -19.18 -26.01
N LEU A 14 -2.52 -18.37 -25.42
CA LEU A 14 -1.27 -18.00 -26.05
C LEU A 14 -0.28 -19.17 -26.14
N ASN A 15 -0.18 -19.98 -25.09
CA ASN A 15 0.79 -21.07 -25.02
C ASN A 15 0.24 -22.40 -25.54
N LYS A 16 -1.07 -22.65 -25.40
CA LYS A 16 -1.70 -23.93 -25.75
C LYS A 16 -2.33 -23.96 -27.14
N PHE A 17 -2.61 -22.80 -27.74
CA PHE A 17 -3.25 -22.68 -29.05
C PHE A 17 -2.42 -21.81 -30.00
N GLN A 18 -2.99 -21.41 -31.14
CA GLN A 18 -2.31 -20.52 -32.08
C GLN A 18 -2.23 -19.10 -31.52
N ALA A 19 -1.02 -18.53 -31.45
CA ALA A 19 -0.79 -17.15 -31.01
C ALA A 19 -1.69 -16.11 -31.71
N ARG A 20 -2.07 -16.38 -32.97
CA ARG A 20 -3.02 -15.58 -33.76
C ARG A 20 -4.35 -15.32 -33.09
N CYS A 21 -4.85 -16.25 -32.27
CA CYS A 21 -6.09 -16.04 -31.54
C CYS A 21 -5.92 -14.92 -30.50
N THR A 22 -4.86 -14.99 -29.70
CA THR A 22 -4.53 -13.96 -28.70
C THR A 22 -4.19 -12.63 -29.38
N GLU A 23 -3.49 -12.66 -30.52
CA GLU A 23 -3.21 -11.48 -31.35
C GLU A 23 -4.51 -10.81 -31.81
N GLY A 24 -5.45 -11.58 -32.36
CA GLY A 24 -6.74 -11.04 -32.81
C GLY A 24 -7.57 -10.45 -31.68
N LEU A 25 -7.55 -11.05 -30.48
CA LEU A 25 -8.20 -10.47 -29.31
C LEU A 25 -7.50 -9.16 -28.87
N ALA A 26 -6.17 -9.16 -28.76
CA ALA A 26 -5.41 -7.97 -28.40
C ALA A 26 -5.64 -6.84 -29.41
N GLU A 27 -5.61 -7.13 -30.71
CA GLU A 27 -5.87 -6.19 -31.80
C GLU A 27 -7.26 -5.56 -31.71
N LEU A 28 -8.29 -6.37 -31.44
CA LEU A 28 -9.66 -5.88 -31.24
C LEU A 28 -9.71 -4.91 -30.05
N LEU A 29 -9.10 -5.28 -28.92
CA LEU A 29 -9.08 -4.43 -27.72
C LEU A 29 -8.28 -3.13 -27.96
N LEU A 30 -7.16 -3.22 -28.68
CA LEU A 30 -6.34 -2.07 -29.07
C LEU A 30 -7.11 -1.10 -29.98
N THR A 31 -7.89 -1.64 -30.92
CA THR A 31 -8.75 -0.84 -31.80
C THR A 31 -9.81 -0.07 -31.02
N VAL A 32 -10.35 -0.66 -29.94
CA VAL A 32 -11.31 0.03 -29.05
C VAL A 32 -10.63 1.16 -28.29
N ILE A 33 -9.45 0.93 -27.69
CA ILE A 33 -8.78 1.96 -26.88
C ILE A 33 -8.16 3.10 -27.72
N HIS A 34 -7.94 2.91 -29.01
CA HIS A 34 -7.36 3.91 -29.92
C HIS A 34 -8.34 5.05 -30.30
N ARG A 35 -9.45 5.21 -29.59
CA ARG A 35 -10.45 6.29 -29.80
C ARG A 35 -10.61 7.16 -28.56
N PRO A 36 -9.54 7.82 -28.08
CA PRO A 36 -9.60 8.61 -26.85
C PRO A 36 -10.64 9.74 -26.97
N ASN A 37 -11.21 10.14 -25.83
CA ASN A 37 -12.17 11.24 -25.72
C ASN A 37 -13.52 11.06 -26.45
N HIS A 38 -13.79 9.90 -27.06
CA HIS A 38 -15.14 9.63 -27.56
C HIS A 38 -16.07 9.32 -26.36
N GLY A 39 -17.20 10.02 -26.26
CA GLY A 39 -18.02 9.99 -25.03
C GLY A 39 -18.81 8.69 -24.86
N VAL A 40 -19.37 8.19 -25.96
CA VAL A 40 -20.36 7.09 -25.97
C VAL A 40 -19.74 5.74 -25.59
N ASP A 41 -18.51 5.50 -26.01
CA ASP A 41 -17.72 4.29 -25.80
C ASP A 41 -16.77 4.40 -24.60
N ARG A 42 -16.84 5.46 -23.78
CA ARG A 42 -15.94 5.70 -22.64
C ARG A 42 -15.80 4.47 -21.73
N GLN A 43 -16.94 3.86 -21.35
CA GLN A 43 -16.93 2.67 -20.49
C GLN A 43 -16.35 1.46 -21.22
N THR A 44 -16.65 1.31 -22.51
CA THR A 44 -16.10 0.24 -23.35
C THR A 44 -14.58 0.36 -23.47
N ARG A 45 -14.03 1.57 -23.60
CA ARG A 45 -12.57 1.80 -23.59
C ARG A 45 -11.95 1.48 -22.25
N ALA A 46 -12.55 1.92 -21.14
CA ALA A 46 -12.07 1.56 -19.81
C ALA A 46 -12.03 0.02 -19.66
N ILE A 47 -13.11 -0.69 -19.99
CA ILE A 47 -13.18 -2.15 -19.97
C ILE A 47 -12.14 -2.79 -20.91
N ALA A 48 -11.87 -2.20 -22.07
CA ALA A 48 -10.83 -2.67 -22.99
C ALA A 48 -9.43 -2.56 -22.36
N CYS A 49 -9.13 -1.44 -21.71
CA CYS A 49 -7.89 -1.25 -20.95
C CYS A 49 -7.76 -2.27 -19.81
N GLU A 50 -8.83 -2.53 -19.05
CA GLU A 50 -8.84 -3.55 -18.00
C GLU A 50 -8.60 -4.95 -18.57
N CYS A 51 -9.23 -5.30 -19.71
CA CYS A 51 -9.00 -6.56 -20.40
C CYS A 51 -7.55 -6.70 -20.89
N LEU A 52 -6.97 -5.63 -21.45
CA LEU A 52 -5.56 -5.60 -21.86
C LEU A 52 -4.63 -5.71 -20.63
N ARG A 53 -5.00 -5.12 -19.49
CA ARG A 53 -4.22 -5.21 -18.25
C ARG A 53 -4.22 -6.63 -17.70
N GLU A 54 -5.35 -7.33 -17.75
CA GLU A 54 -5.43 -8.75 -17.36
C GLU A 54 -4.67 -9.67 -18.33
N LEU A 55 -4.66 -9.37 -19.64
CA LEU A 55 -3.81 -10.07 -20.60
C LEU A 55 -2.33 -9.85 -20.32
N GLU A 56 -1.91 -8.60 -20.07
CA GLU A 56 -0.53 -8.24 -19.73
C GLU A 56 -0.09 -8.86 -18.40
N LYS A 57 -0.99 -9.00 -17.43
CA LYS A 57 -0.75 -9.70 -16.16
C LYS A 57 -0.56 -11.21 -16.36
N SER A 58 -1.34 -11.82 -17.26
CA SER A 58 -1.28 -13.25 -17.56
C SER A 58 -0.08 -13.60 -18.45
N TYR A 59 0.29 -12.69 -19.36
CA TYR A 59 1.39 -12.82 -20.29
C TYR A 59 2.30 -11.58 -20.18
N PRO A 60 3.22 -11.53 -19.19
CA PRO A 60 4.06 -10.37 -18.97
C PRO A 60 4.84 -9.95 -20.21
N CYS A 61 4.86 -8.64 -20.47
CA CYS A 61 5.49 -7.99 -21.60
C CYS A 61 4.81 -8.25 -22.96
N LEU A 62 3.55 -8.67 -22.97
CA LEU A 62 2.76 -8.82 -24.20
C LEU A 62 2.64 -7.49 -24.96
N LEU A 63 2.45 -6.40 -24.23
CA LEU A 63 2.23 -5.07 -24.81
C LEU A 63 3.51 -4.22 -24.83
N SER A 64 4.67 -4.79 -24.52
CA SER A 64 5.92 -4.03 -24.39
C SER A 64 6.30 -3.30 -25.70
N GLY A 65 6.04 -3.93 -26.84
CA GLY A 65 6.35 -3.38 -28.17
C GLY A 65 5.52 -2.15 -28.56
N ILE A 66 4.40 -1.90 -27.87
CA ILE A 66 3.49 -0.78 -28.15
C ILE A 66 3.39 0.21 -26.98
N ALA A 67 4.30 0.14 -26.01
CA ALA A 67 4.28 0.97 -24.81
C ALA A 67 4.23 2.48 -25.14
N GLY A 68 4.89 2.93 -26.22
CA GLY A 68 4.84 4.33 -26.65
C GLY A 68 3.46 4.79 -27.11
N HIS A 69 2.67 3.91 -27.71
CA HIS A 69 1.27 4.20 -28.06
C HIS A 69 0.42 4.32 -26.80
N LEU A 70 0.59 3.41 -25.84
CA LEU A 70 -0.12 3.47 -24.56
C LEU A 70 0.21 4.76 -23.80
N TRP A 71 1.47 5.19 -23.82
CA TRP A 71 1.88 6.46 -23.24
C TRP A 71 1.17 7.66 -23.90
N SER A 72 1.13 7.70 -25.24
CA SER A 72 0.41 8.73 -25.98
C SER A 72 -1.09 8.73 -25.67
N LEU A 73 -1.70 7.55 -25.57
CA LEU A 73 -3.10 7.40 -25.20
C LEU A 73 -3.38 7.94 -23.80
N CYS A 74 -2.51 7.67 -22.81
CA CYS A 74 -2.61 8.24 -21.47
C CYS A 74 -2.60 9.77 -21.46
N GLN A 75 -1.78 10.41 -22.31
CA GLN A 75 -1.72 11.87 -22.42
C GLN A 75 -2.96 12.47 -23.10
N SER A 76 -3.54 11.70 -24.03
CA SER A 76 -4.67 12.15 -24.85
C SER A 76 -6.01 12.01 -24.13
N GLU A 77 -6.19 11.00 -23.28
CA GLU A 77 -7.48 10.69 -22.64
C GLU A 77 -7.79 11.67 -21.50
N ARG A 78 -8.91 12.41 -21.64
CA ARG A 78 -9.35 13.45 -20.69
C ARG A 78 -10.59 13.06 -19.90
N THR A 79 -11.18 11.88 -20.17
CA THR A 79 -12.34 11.38 -19.43
C THR A 79 -11.91 10.51 -18.25
N HIS A 80 -12.85 10.11 -17.38
CA HIS A 80 -12.60 9.18 -16.26
C HIS A 80 -12.02 7.82 -16.67
N ALA A 81 -12.06 7.46 -17.97
CA ALA A 81 -11.36 6.27 -18.45
C ALA A 81 -9.83 6.37 -18.28
N CYS A 82 -9.28 7.58 -18.08
CA CYS A 82 -7.85 7.83 -17.90
C CYS A 82 -7.20 6.96 -16.82
N GLN A 83 -7.91 6.64 -15.73
CA GLN A 83 -7.42 5.72 -14.70
C GLN A 83 -7.04 4.36 -15.30
N SER A 84 -7.91 3.77 -16.13
CA SER A 84 -7.64 2.45 -16.73
C SER A 84 -6.47 2.49 -17.72
N TYR A 85 -6.29 3.59 -18.46
CA TYR A 85 -5.13 3.79 -19.32
C TYR A 85 -3.83 3.90 -18.50
N LEU A 86 -3.84 4.70 -17.44
CA LEU A 86 -2.68 4.88 -16.57
C LEU A 86 -2.28 3.56 -15.92
N LEU A 87 -3.23 2.82 -15.34
CA LEU A 87 -2.93 1.53 -14.72
C LEU A 87 -2.44 0.48 -15.72
N LEU A 88 -2.99 0.46 -16.94
CA LEU A 88 -2.49 -0.38 -18.02
C LEU A 88 -1.02 -0.02 -18.36
N PHE A 89 -0.74 1.26 -18.57
CA PHE A 89 0.61 1.71 -18.90
C PHE A 89 1.59 1.44 -17.75
N THR A 90 1.19 1.68 -16.50
CA THR A 90 1.98 1.33 -15.31
C THR A 90 2.31 -0.16 -15.25
N MET A 91 1.35 -1.05 -15.55
CA MET A 91 1.58 -2.49 -15.59
C MET A 91 2.61 -2.89 -16.66
N VAL A 92 2.51 -2.30 -17.86
CA VAL A 92 3.47 -2.55 -18.95
C VAL A 92 4.87 -2.09 -18.56
N VAL A 93 5.00 -0.88 -18.00
CA VAL A 93 6.30 -0.36 -17.51
C VAL A 93 6.85 -1.25 -16.40
N TYR A 94 6.01 -1.65 -15.44
CA TYR A 94 6.38 -2.57 -14.36
C TYR A 94 6.93 -3.89 -14.89
N ASN A 95 6.25 -4.51 -15.86
CA ASN A 95 6.68 -5.76 -16.46
C ASN A 95 7.99 -5.60 -17.26
N ILE A 96 8.14 -4.53 -18.03
CA ILE A 96 9.39 -4.21 -18.75
C ILE A 96 10.58 -4.13 -17.76
N VAL A 97 10.38 -3.43 -16.64
CA VAL A 97 11.41 -3.26 -15.60
C VAL A 97 11.73 -4.59 -14.92
N ASN A 98 10.70 -5.33 -14.50
CA ASN A 98 10.88 -6.63 -13.84
C ASN A 98 11.55 -7.68 -14.73
N ARG A 99 11.25 -7.67 -16.03
CA ARG A 99 11.86 -8.57 -17.02
C ARG A 99 13.15 -8.02 -17.63
N LYS A 100 13.61 -6.85 -17.19
CA LYS A 100 14.86 -6.19 -17.64
C LYS A 100 14.97 -6.06 -19.17
N LEU A 101 13.87 -5.68 -19.81
CA LEU A 101 13.78 -5.64 -21.27
C LEU A 101 14.28 -4.34 -21.86
N ASN A 102 15.12 -4.46 -22.89
CA ASN A 102 15.60 -3.31 -23.64
C ASN A 102 14.61 -2.95 -24.76
N VAL A 103 13.50 -2.31 -24.40
CA VAL A 103 12.47 -1.84 -25.33
C VAL A 103 12.32 -0.33 -25.21
N SER A 104 12.04 0.34 -26.34
CA SER A 104 11.69 1.76 -26.31
C SER A 104 10.27 1.93 -25.81
N VAL A 105 10.13 2.66 -24.70
CA VAL A 105 8.85 2.90 -24.02
C VAL A 105 8.14 4.12 -24.59
N LEU A 106 8.87 5.01 -25.26
CA LEU A 106 8.35 6.28 -25.75
C LEU A 106 8.17 6.34 -27.27
N ASN A 107 8.70 5.36 -28.01
CA ASN A 107 8.62 5.32 -29.46
C ASN A 107 7.31 4.65 -29.94
N THR A 108 6.72 5.19 -30.99
CA THR A 108 5.47 4.74 -31.62
C THR A 108 5.68 4.14 -33.01
N SER A 109 6.92 3.80 -33.38
CA SER A 109 7.26 3.26 -34.70
C SER A 109 6.59 1.92 -35.04
N VAL A 110 6.28 1.11 -34.03
CA VAL A 110 5.57 -0.16 -34.20
C VAL A 110 4.08 0.11 -34.40
N PRO A 111 3.43 -0.38 -35.47
CA PRO A 111 2.00 -0.17 -35.65
C PRO A 111 1.18 -0.89 -34.56
N LEU A 112 0.07 -0.28 -34.14
CA LEU A 112 -0.90 -0.92 -33.22
C LEU A 112 -1.65 -2.08 -33.88
N VAL A 113 -1.88 -1.97 -35.19
CA VAL A 113 -2.64 -2.91 -36.01
C VAL A 113 -1.89 -3.10 -37.34
N PRO A 114 -1.55 -4.33 -37.76
CA PRO A 114 -1.84 -5.59 -37.07
C PRO A 114 -1.01 -5.77 -35.80
N PHE A 115 -1.63 -6.31 -34.74
CA PHE A 115 -0.90 -6.62 -33.51
C PHE A 115 -0.20 -7.97 -33.64
N ASN A 116 1.08 -8.02 -33.30
CA ASN A 116 1.87 -9.25 -33.32
C ASN A 116 2.46 -9.48 -31.93
N VAL A 117 2.39 -10.72 -31.43
CA VAL A 117 2.97 -11.07 -30.13
C VAL A 117 4.48 -10.87 -30.18
N PRO A 118 5.08 -10.17 -29.19
CA PRO A 118 6.52 -9.98 -29.14
C PRO A 118 7.28 -11.31 -29.17
N GLN A 119 8.32 -11.38 -30.01
CA GLN A 119 9.15 -12.59 -30.17
C GLN A 119 9.80 -13.06 -28.86
N LEU A 120 9.96 -12.17 -27.87
CA LEU A 120 10.43 -12.49 -26.53
C LEU A 120 9.56 -13.55 -25.85
N ILE A 121 8.24 -13.44 -25.98
CA ILE A 121 7.28 -14.38 -25.37
C ILE A 121 7.28 -15.70 -26.14
N SER A 122 7.55 -15.64 -27.44
CA SER A 122 7.54 -16.81 -28.33
C SER A 122 8.85 -17.62 -28.29
N ASN A 123 10.01 -16.96 -28.15
CA ASN A 123 11.34 -17.58 -28.33
C ASN A 123 12.28 -17.48 -27.12
N GLY A 124 11.86 -16.86 -26.00
CA GLY A 124 12.62 -16.83 -24.75
C GLY A 124 13.99 -16.12 -24.79
N LYS A 125 14.31 -15.37 -25.85
CA LYS A 125 15.56 -14.60 -25.95
C LYS A 125 15.43 -13.28 -25.17
N GLU A 126 16.01 -13.26 -23.98
CA GLU A 126 16.09 -12.06 -23.15
C GLU A 126 17.01 -11.01 -23.80
N PHE A 127 16.45 -9.88 -24.22
CA PHE A 127 17.24 -8.68 -24.53
C PHE A 127 17.57 -7.99 -23.22
N VAL A 128 18.68 -8.43 -22.59
CA VAL A 128 19.11 -7.96 -21.28
C VAL A 128 19.55 -6.50 -21.34
N GLY A 129 18.85 -5.63 -20.62
CA GLY A 129 19.25 -4.24 -20.40
C GLY A 129 18.05 -3.31 -20.26
N LEU A 130 18.14 -2.30 -19.40
CA LEU A 130 17.08 -1.32 -19.23
C LEU A 130 17.41 -0.01 -19.94
N ASN A 131 16.45 0.55 -20.67
CA ASN A 131 16.53 1.92 -21.15
C ASN A 131 16.15 2.89 -20.02
N TYR A 132 17.07 3.10 -19.08
CA TYR A 132 16.86 3.92 -17.88
C TYR A 132 16.35 5.33 -18.19
N LYS A 133 16.81 5.94 -19.30
CA LYS A 133 16.43 7.31 -19.67
C LYS A 133 14.95 7.40 -20.01
N GLU A 134 14.46 6.50 -20.87
CA GLU A 134 13.05 6.48 -21.25
C GLU A 134 12.15 6.04 -20.09
N LEU A 135 12.58 5.04 -19.32
CA LEU A 135 11.84 4.53 -18.16
C LEU A 135 11.69 5.60 -17.06
N ARG A 136 12.75 6.36 -16.76
CA ARG A 136 12.67 7.48 -15.81
C ARG A 136 11.73 8.57 -16.30
N ARG A 137 11.68 8.85 -17.60
CA ARG A 137 10.74 9.82 -18.19
C ARG A 137 9.29 9.32 -18.14
N ALA A 138 9.06 8.04 -18.45
CA ALA A 138 7.74 7.41 -18.32
C ALA A 138 7.26 7.46 -16.86
N LEU A 139 8.16 7.18 -15.91
CA LEU A 139 7.83 7.25 -14.50
C LEU A 139 7.57 8.67 -14.00
N ALA A 140 8.35 9.67 -14.45
CA ALA A 140 8.08 11.07 -14.11
C ALA A 140 6.66 11.47 -14.55
N PHE A 141 6.26 11.12 -15.77
CA PHE A 141 4.88 11.31 -16.24
C PHE A 141 3.86 10.59 -15.35
N LEU A 142 4.10 9.33 -14.99
CA LEU A 142 3.20 8.57 -14.12
C LEU A 142 3.05 9.23 -12.73
N LEU A 143 4.14 9.76 -12.16
CA LEU A 143 4.15 10.44 -10.86
C LEU A 143 3.50 11.84 -10.88
N GLU A 144 3.29 12.44 -12.04
CA GLU A 144 2.56 13.72 -12.21
C GLU A 144 1.04 13.54 -12.33
N THR A 145 0.58 12.32 -12.61
CA THR A 145 -0.83 11.98 -12.82
C THR A 145 -1.62 11.36 -11.64
N PRO A 146 -1.07 11.05 -10.44
CA PRO A 146 -1.82 10.27 -9.44
C PRO A 146 -3.14 10.88 -8.95
N GLN A 147 -3.34 12.20 -9.08
CA GLN A 147 -4.55 12.90 -8.66
C GLN A 147 -5.83 12.44 -9.38
N VAL A 148 -5.72 11.77 -10.53
CA VAL A 148 -6.91 11.24 -11.24
C VAL A 148 -7.30 9.83 -10.78
N LEU A 149 -6.51 9.22 -9.90
CA LEU A 149 -6.75 7.86 -9.44
C LEU A 149 -7.70 7.84 -8.24
N THR A 150 -8.66 6.91 -8.28
CA THR A 150 -9.43 6.50 -7.10
C THR A 150 -8.52 5.84 -6.05
N PRO A 151 -8.96 5.71 -4.78
CA PRO A 151 -8.15 5.04 -3.75
C PRO A 151 -7.69 3.62 -4.12
N PHE A 152 -8.56 2.83 -4.75
CA PHE A 152 -8.19 1.51 -5.27
C PHE A 152 -7.19 1.59 -6.42
N GLY A 153 -7.39 2.54 -7.35
CA GLY A 153 -6.42 2.79 -8.42
C GLY A 153 -5.05 3.22 -7.88
N MET A 154 -5.01 4.07 -6.85
CA MET A 154 -3.78 4.49 -6.17
C MET A 154 -3.07 3.30 -5.53
N MET A 155 -3.82 2.37 -4.96
CA MET A 155 -3.26 1.15 -4.37
C MET A 155 -2.56 0.28 -5.41
N GLU A 156 -3.26 -0.06 -6.50
CA GLU A 156 -2.66 -0.84 -7.59
C GLU A 156 -1.46 -0.12 -8.20
N PHE A 157 -1.59 1.19 -8.42
CA PHE A 157 -0.52 2.03 -8.95
C PHE A 157 0.74 1.98 -8.07
N LEU A 158 0.62 2.27 -6.77
CA LEU A 158 1.77 2.29 -5.87
C LEU A 158 2.41 0.91 -5.69
N GLN A 159 1.61 -0.18 -5.68
CA GLN A 159 2.13 -1.54 -5.65
C GLN A 159 3.07 -1.86 -6.83
N MET A 160 2.81 -1.30 -8.01
CA MET A 160 3.67 -1.44 -9.18
C MET A 160 4.81 -0.43 -9.20
N ILE A 161 4.57 0.81 -8.76
CA ILE A 161 5.53 1.91 -8.85
C ILE A 161 6.66 1.78 -7.84
N MET A 162 6.41 1.29 -6.62
CA MET A 162 7.46 1.14 -5.61
C MET A 162 8.58 0.19 -6.09
N PRO A 163 8.30 -1.03 -6.59
CA PRO A 163 9.35 -1.89 -7.17
C PRO A 163 10.06 -1.26 -8.37
N VAL A 164 9.33 -0.54 -9.25
CA VAL A 164 9.92 0.17 -10.39
C VAL A 164 10.89 1.26 -9.91
N ALA A 165 10.52 2.01 -8.88
CA ALA A 165 11.37 3.05 -8.32
C ALA A 165 12.65 2.48 -7.72
N VAL A 166 12.56 1.35 -7.00
CA VAL A 166 13.74 0.62 -6.50
C VAL A 166 14.63 0.17 -7.65
N ALA A 167 14.06 -0.47 -8.68
CA ALA A 167 14.81 -1.00 -9.82
C ALA A 167 15.48 0.08 -10.68
N LEU A 168 14.92 1.29 -10.70
CA LEU A 168 15.47 2.47 -11.39
C LEU A 168 16.40 3.32 -10.51
N GLU A 169 16.67 2.86 -9.28
CA GLU A 169 17.53 3.52 -8.28
C GLU A 169 17.07 4.94 -7.94
N LEU A 170 15.77 5.12 -7.74
CA LEU A 170 15.20 6.42 -7.38
C LEU A 170 15.23 6.62 -5.88
N GLN A 171 15.42 7.88 -5.48
CA GLN A 171 15.41 8.26 -4.09
C GLN A 171 13.98 8.16 -3.52
N GLY A 172 13.80 7.37 -2.46
CA GLY A 172 12.49 7.20 -1.80
C GLY A 172 11.87 8.53 -1.32
N SER A 173 12.68 9.57 -1.10
CA SER A 173 12.22 10.92 -0.78
C SER A 173 11.29 11.50 -1.84
N MET A 174 11.48 11.17 -3.12
CA MET A 174 10.60 11.61 -4.21
C MET A 174 9.18 11.05 -4.03
N LEU A 175 9.08 9.76 -3.70
CA LEU A 175 7.79 9.12 -3.43
C LEU A 175 7.16 9.67 -2.15
N LYS A 176 7.97 9.90 -1.10
CA LYS A 176 7.48 10.56 0.12
C LYS A 176 6.84 11.92 -0.19
N VAL A 177 7.52 12.78 -0.93
CA VAL A 177 7.00 14.13 -1.24
C VAL A 177 5.66 14.07 -1.95
N GLN A 178 5.48 13.12 -2.86
CA GLN A 178 4.23 12.97 -3.62
C GLN A 178 3.10 12.34 -2.80
N PHE A 179 3.41 11.30 -2.01
CA PHE A 179 2.38 10.42 -1.46
C PHE A 179 2.21 10.49 0.06
N PHE A 180 3.11 11.14 0.81
CA PHE A 180 2.98 11.22 2.27
C PHE A 180 1.69 11.89 2.71
N GLY A 181 1.21 12.89 1.95
CA GLY A 181 -0.06 13.57 2.22
C GLY A 181 -1.28 12.63 2.30
N LEU A 182 -1.21 11.44 1.68
CA LEU A 182 -2.26 10.43 1.71
C LEU A 182 -2.58 9.93 3.13
N ILE A 183 -1.64 10.04 4.08
CA ILE A 183 -1.86 9.62 5.47
C ILE A 183 -2.93 10.46 6.18
N TYR A 184 -3.16 11.68 5.71
CA TYR A 184 -4.18 12.57 6.25
C TYR A 184 -5.57 12.30 5.66
N SER A 185 -5.69 11.36 4.72
CA SER A 185 -6.97 10.98 4.12
C SER A 185 -7.84 10.22 5.13
N PHE A 186 -9.16 10.27 4.93
CA PHE A 186 -10.12 9.47 5.72
C PHE A 186 -10.24 8.03 5.19
N ASP A 187 -9.74 7.77 3.99
CA ASP A 187 -9.72 6.42 3.44
C ASP A 187 -8.57 5.61 4.07
N PRO A 188 -8.87 4.53 4.82
CA PRO A 188 -7.84 3.69 5.45
C PRO A 188 -6.91 3.03 4.42
N LEU A 189 -7.35 2.79 3.18
CA LEU A 189 -6.49 2.24 2.12
C LEU A 189 -5.35 3.19 1.80
N LEU A 190 -5.63 4.49 1.70
CA LEU A 190 -4.63 5.51 1.41
C LEU A 190 -3.63 5.66 2.56
N CYS A 191 -4.10 5.60 3.81
CA CYS A 191 -3.24 5.54 4.99
C CYS A 191 -2.33 4.31 4.96
N HIS A 192 -2.90 3.14 4.64
CA HIS A 192 -2.16 1.89 4.55
C HIS A 192 -1.04 1.97 3.51
N LEU A 193 -1.28 2.60 2.35
CA LEU A 193 -0.27 2.78 1.31
C LEU A 193 0.94 3.58 1.81
N VAL A 194 0.74 4.60 2.63
CA VAL A 194 1.86 5.35 3.24
C VAL A 194 2.65 4.47 4.19
N LEU A 195 1.99 3.61 4.96
CA LEU A 195 2.68 2.66 5.86
C LEU A 195 3.46 1.59 5.08
N VAL A 196 2.92 1.11 3.97
CA VAL A 196 3.64 0.19 3.07
C VAL A 196 4.86 0.90 2.47
N MET A 197 4.70 2.13 2.01
CA MET A 197 5.81 2.94 1.49
C MET A 197 6.88 3.20 2.57
N TYR A 198 6.47 3.50 3.81
CA TYR A 198 7.37 3.63 4.96
C TYR A 198 8.18 2.34 5.17
N SER A 199 7.53 1.17 5.10
CA SER A 199 8.23 -0.11 5.27
C SER A 199 9.22 -0.45 4.15
N HIS A 200 9.01 0.07 2.93
CA HIS A 200 9.92 -0.14 1.79
C HIS A 200 11.08 0.87 1.77
N PHE A 201 10.88 2.09 2.29
CA PHE A 201 11.85 3.18 2.23
C PHE A 201 12.03 3.88 3.59
N PRO A 202 12.43 3.17 4.67
CA PRO A 202 12.47 3.74 6.02
C PRO A 202 13.33 5.01 6.09
N ASP A 203 14.50 5.00 5.44
CA ASP A 203 15.44 6.14 5.40
C ASP A 203 14.80 7.42 4.83
N ALA A 204 13.82 7.29 3.93
CA ALA A 204 13.16 8.46 3.35
C ALA A 204 12.23 9.16 4.34
N PHE A 205 11.72 8.44 5.34
CA PHE A 205 10.73 8.92 6.32
C PHE A 205 11.33 9.30 7.67
N ASP A 206 12.66 9.30 7.79
CA ASP A 206 13.32 9.67 9.04
C ASP A 206 12.82 11.03 9.56
N GLY A 207 12.32 11.03 10.79
CA GLY A 207 11.74 12.20 11.45
C GLY A 207 10.27 12.49 11.12
N GLN A 208 9.53 11.55 10.53
CA GLN A 208 8.08 11.65 10.30
C GLN A 208 7.25 10.65 11.11
N GLU A 209 7.89 9.81 11.92
CA GLU A 209 7.25 8.75 12.69
C GLU A 209 6.26 9.30 13.71
N VAL A 210 6.58 10.45 14.31
CA VAL A 210 5.71 11.12 15.28
C VAL A 210 4.40 11.54 14.62
N GLU A 211 4.45 12.09 13.40
CA GLU A 211 3.29 12.49 12.62
C GLU A 211 2.45 11.27 12.21
N ILE A 212 3.10 10.19 11.77
CA ILE A 212 2.44 8.93 11.43
C ILE A 212 1.67 8.38 12.64
N VAL A 213 2.35 8.26 13.79
CA VAL A 213 1.75 7.78 15.04
C VAL A 213 0.60 8.68 15.47
N LYS A 214 0.80 10.00 15.48
CA LYS A 214 -0.24 10.97 15.83
C LYS A 214 -1.48 10.80 14.96
N ARG A 215 -1.31 10.59 13.65
CA ARG A 215 -2.42 10.39 12.72
C ARG A 215 -3.15 9.07 12.98
N LEU A 216 -2.44 7.96 13.19
CA LEU A 216 -3.05 6.67 13.53
C LEU A 216 -3.83 6.71 14.84
N MET A 217 -3.30 7.41 15.85
CA MET A 217 -3.98 7.65 17.12
C MET A 217 -5.26 8.46 16.92
N LEU A 218 -5.25 9.50 16.09
CA LEU A 218 -6.45 10.27 15.77
C LEU A 218 -7.54 9.41 15.11
N ILE A 219 -7.17 8.55 14.15
CA ILE A 219 -8.13 7.64 13.49
C ILE A 219 -8.82 6.74 14.52
N SER A 220 -8.09 6.22 15.50
CA SER A 220 -8.68 5.35 16.54
C SER A 220 -9.65 6.07 17.48
N LYS A 221 -9.47 7.39 17.66
CA LYS A 221 -10.31 8.24 18.54
C LYS A 221 -11.57 8.73 17.84
N GLU A 222 -11.61 8.72 16.51
CA GLU A 222 -12.75 9.19 15.73
C GLU A 222 -13.95 8.24 15.89
N THR A 223 -14.99 8.69 16.59
CA THR A 223 -16.17 7.87 16.89
C THR A 223 -17.08 7.68 15.68
N GLN A 224 -17.01 8.60 14.70
CA GLN A 224 -17.78 8.52 13.47
C GLN A 224 -17.23 7.47 12.48
N HIS A 225 -16.00 7.01 12.69
CA HIS A 225 -15.36 6.05 11.81
C HIS A 225 -15.78 4.61 12.15
N TYR A 226 -15.84 3.75 11.14
CA TYR A 226 -16.19 2.34 11.34
C TYR A 226 -15.22 1.67 12.33
N LEU A 227 -15.76 0.86 13.24
CA LEU A 227 -14.96 0.18 14.26
C LEU A 227 -13.79 -0.61 13.67
N VAL A 228 -13.98 -1.28 12.54
CA VAL A 228 -12.93 -2.05 11.84
C VAL A 228 -11.71 -1.19 11.54
N PHE A 229 -11.91 0.05 11.08
CA PHE A 229 -10.81 0.95 10.74
C PHE A 229 -10.14 1.56 11.97
N ARG A 230 -10.91 1.80 13.03
CA ARG A 230 -10.36 2.22 14.33
C ARG A 230 -9.49 1.12 14.95
N LEU A 231 -9.88 -0.15 14.83
CA LEU A 231 -9.08 -1.30 15.26
C LEU A 231 -7.84 -1.44 14.38
N LEU A 232 -8.00 -1.32 13.06
CA LEU A 232 -6.92 -1.43 12.08
C LEU A 232 -5.82 -0.39 12.33
N SER A 233 -6.18 0.85 12.68
CA SER A 233 -5.19 1.88 13.00
C SER A 233 -4.37 1.55 14.24
N LEU A 234 -4.94 0.83 15.21
CA LEU A 234 -4.20 0.33 16.39
C LEU A 234 -3.31 -0.85 16.06
N HIS A 235 -3.75 -1.76 15.19
CA HIS A 235 -2.90 -2.83 14.70
C HIS A 235 -1.69 -2.27 13.94
N TRP A 236 -1.88 -1.27 13.09
CA TRP A 236 -0.78 -0.58 12.42
C TRP A 236 0.15 0.11 13.39
N LEU A 237 -0.39 0.75 14.43
CA LEU A 237 0.42 1.38 15.46
C LEU A 237 1.27 0.35 16.21
N LEU A 238 0.69 -0.79 16.60
CA LEU A 238 1.40 -1.86 17.28
C LEU A 238 2.53 -2.43 16.40
N ASP A 239 2.26 -2.72 15.13
CA ASP A 239 3.28 -3.21 14.19
C ASP A 239 4.40 -2.19 13.99
N LEU A 240 4.06 -0.91 13.81
CA LEU A 240 5.03 0.16 13.68
C LEU A 240 5.94 0.23 14.92
N LEU A 241 5.35 0.27 16.12
CA LEU A 241 6.10 0.31 17.37
C LEU A 241 6.97 -0.93 17.54
N SER A 242 6.48 -2.12 17.19
CA SER A 242 7.26 -3.36 17.26
C SER A 242 8.49 -3.33 16.36
N LYS A 243 8.39 -2.78 15.16
CA LYS A 243 9.54 -2.60 14.24
C LYS A 243 10.53 -1.59 14.79
N LEU A 244 10.04 -0.52 15.42
CA LEU A 244 10.87 0.50 16.04
C LEU A 244 11.62 -0.03 17.28
N MET A 245 11.03 -0.95 18.06
CA MET A 245 11.74 -1.63 19.15
C MET A 245 12.96 -2.39 18.65
N LEU A 246 12.85 -3.03 17.49
CA LEU A 246 13.92 -3.84 16.92
C LEU A 246 15.05 -2.99 16.34
N SER A 247 14.78 -1.75 15.91
CA SER A 247 15.79 -0.90 15.26
C SER A 247 16.77 -0.23 16.23
N ARG A 248 16.57 -0.31 17.56
CA ARG A 248 17.47 0.19 18.62
C ARG A 248 17.85 1.69 18.55
N GLU A 249 17.15 2.51 17.77
CA GLU A 249 17.39 3.96 17.68
C GLU A 249 16.71 4.73 18.84
N SER A 250 17.20 4.54 20.07
CA SER A 250 16.57 4.94 21.34
C SER A 250 16.15 6.41 21.48
N LYS A 251 16.85 7.35 20.81
CA LYS A 251 16.64 8.80 21.01
C LYS A 251 15.46 9.39 20.23
N LYS A 252 15.10 8.83 19.07
CA LYS A 252 14.05 9.40 18.20
C LYS A 252 12.64 9.13 18.74
N TYR A 253 12.48 8.13 19.60
CA TYR A 253 11.16 7.56 19.92
C TYR A 253 10.67 7.83 21.34
N LYS A 254 11.43 8.55 22.17
CA LYS A 254 10.92 9.01 23.48
C LYS A 254 9.64 9.84 23.31
N SER A 255 9.61 10.72 22.31
CA SER A 255 8.43 11.52 21.96
C SER A 255 7.21 10.68 21.54
N VAL A 256 7.44 9.56 20.85
CA VAL A 256 6.40 8.61 20.43
C VAL A 256 5.82 7.88 21.63
N VAL A 257 6.67 7.47 22.58
CA VAL A 257 6.24 6.83 23.84
C VAL A 257 5.46 7.80 24.72
N ASP A 258 5.97 9.02 24.89
CA ASP A 258 5.31 10.06 25.67
C ASP A 258 3.93 10.42 25.09
N MET A 259 3.76 10.30 23.77
CA MET A 259 2.46 10.45 23.11
C MET A 259 1.55 9.24 23.38
N GLY A 260 2.10 8.02 23.33
CA GLY A 260 1.40 6.77 23.61
C GLY A 260 0.78 6.70 24.99
N LEU A 261 1.42 7.28 26.01
CA LEU A 261 0.87 7.34 27.38
C LEU A 261 -0.39 8.20 27.50
N ARG A 262 -0.68 9.05 26.51
CA ARG A 262 -1.93 9.84 26.42
C ARG A 262 -3.05 9.08 25.71
N PHE A 263 -2.83 7.81 25.40
CA PHE A 263 -3.72 6.97 24.63
C PHE A 263 -4.57 6.08 25.52
N TYR A 264 -5.63 6.66 26.07
CA TYR A 264 -6.47 5.99 27.06
C TYR A 264 -7.81 5.49 26.46
N PRO A 265 -8.35 4.35 26.93
CA PRO A 265 -9.69 3.89 26.54
C PRO A 265 -10.79 4.88 26.95
N ALA A 266 -11.63 5.31 26.00
CA ALA A 266 -12.77 6.15 26.29
C ALA A 266 -13.93 5.31 26.86
N VAL A 267 -14.80 5.93 27.67
CA VAL A 267 -15.94 5.25 28.30
C VAL A 267 -16.82 4.52 27.27
N PHE A 268 -17.07 5.17 26.13
CA PHE A 268 -17.91 4.67 25.03
C PHE A 268 -17.17 3.84 23.99
N ASP A 269 -15.89 3.52 24.21
CA ASP A 269 -15.19 2.63 23.28
C ASP A 269 -15.76 1.20 23.36
N PRO A 270 -15.99 0.53 22.21
CA PRO A 270 -16.33 -0.89 22.19
C PRO A 270 -15.24 -1.73 22.87
N LEU A 271 -15.64 -2.87 23.45
CA LEU A 271 -14.73 -3.74 24.21
C LEU A 271 -13.46 -4.13 23.43
N ALA A 272 -13.61 -4.48 22.14
CA ALA A 272 -12.48 -4.83 21.28
C ALA A 272 -11.46 -3.68 21.15
N LEU A 273 -11.94 -2.44 21.11
CA LEU A 273 -11.08 -1.28 21.03
C LEU A 273 -10.41 -1.01 22.38
N LYS A 274 -11.16 -1.12 23.49
CA LYS A 274 -10.59 -1.00 24.84
C LYS A 274 -9.45 -2.00 25.06
N ALA A 275 -9.64 -3.25 24.67
CA ALA A 275 -8.61 -4.29 24.75
C ALA A 275 -7.33 -3.89 24.01
N LEU A 276 -7.42 -3.54 22.73
CA LEU A 276 -6.23 -3.14 21.95
C LEU A 276 -5.55 -1.87 22.48
N LYS A 277 -6.31 -0.91 23.03
CA LYS A 277 -5.75 0.27 23.67
C LYS A 277 -4.95 -0.08 24.92
N LEU A 278 -5.44 -1.02 25.73
CA LEU A 278 -4.73 -1.53 26.91
C LEU A 278 -3.48 -2.30 26.51
N ASP A 279 -3.55 -3.13 25.46
CA ASP A 279 -2.38 -3.84 24.91
C ASP A 279 -1.29 -2.86 24.47
N LEU A 280 -1.68 -1.77 23.80
CA LEU A 280 -0.75 -0.70 23.42
C LEU A 280 -0.15 0.01 24.63
N LEU A 281 -0.94 0.33 25.66
CA LEU A 281 -0.42 0.94 26.89
C LEU A 281 0.59 0.03 27.60
N ALA A 282 0.31 -1.28 27.66
CA ALA A 282 1.25 -2.28 28.18
C ALA A 282 2.51 -2.38 27.31
N PHE A 283 2.38 -2.24 25.99
CA PHE A 283 3.54 -2.21 25.10
C PHE A 283 4.42 -0.97 25.33
N TYR A 284 3.81 0.21 25.46
CA TYR A 284 4.52 1.46 25.76
C TYR A 284 5.22 1.44 27.12
N SER A 285 4.61 0.83 28.14
CA SER A 285 5.21 0.73 29.48
C SER A 285 6.49 -0.10 29.48
N ILE A 286 6.46 -1.27 28.83
CA ILE A 286 7.63 -2.15 28.69
C ILE A 286 8.77 -1.40 27.99
N TYR A 287 8.47 -0.66 26.93
CA TYR A 287 9.50 0.07 26.21
C TYR A 287 10.10 1.22 27.03
N LEU A 288 9.26 1.97 27.77
CA LEU A 288 9.74 3.02 28.64
C LEU A 288 10.70 2.46 29.72
N GLU A 289 10.40 1.28 30.26
CA GLU A 289 11.26 0.59 31.22
C GLU A 289 12.59 0.15 30.57
N GLY A 290 12.54 -0.38 29.34
CA GLY A 290 13.74 -0.70 28.56
C GLY A 290 14.65 0.50 28.28
N LEU A 291 14.07 1.65 27.94
CA LEU A 291 14.82 2.90 27.71
C LEU A 291 15.50 3.43 28.99
N LYS A 292 14.88 3.24 30.17
CA LYS A 292 15.46 3.62 31.47
C LYS A 292 16.68 2.75 31.82
N LEU A 293 16.67 1.48 31.42
CA LEU A 293 17.79 0.56 31.68
C LEU A 293 19.06 0.95 30.89
N GLU A 294 18.91 1.55 29.71
CA GLU A 294 20.01 2.00 28.85
C GLU A 294 20.48 3.45 29.17
N GLY A 295 19.57 4.29 29.68
CA GLY A 295 19.87 5.67 30.09
C GLY A 295 20.08 5.79 31.60
N GLY A 296 21.29 5.52 32.09
CA GLY A 296 21.61 5.67 33.51
C GLY A 296 21.44 7.11 34.01
N SER A 297 20.30 7.42 34.68
CA SER A 297 20.14 8.59 35.55
C SER A 297 18.86 8.53 36.40
N GLY A 298 19.01 8.15 37.67
CA GLY A 298 18.55 8.81 38.91
C GLY A 298 17.18 9.51 39.09
N GLU A 299 16.22 9.46 38.15
CA GLU A 299 14.86 10.02 38.32
C GLU A 299 13.80 8.90 38.36
N ASP A 300 14.03 7.89 39.21
CA ASP A 300 13.40 6.56 39.06
C ASP A 300 11.99 6.39 39.67
N CYS A 301 11.51 7.32 40.51
CA CYS A 301 10.36 7.01 41.37
C CYS A 301 8.99 7.54 40.89
N ASP A 302 8.94 8.59 40.08
CA ASP A 302 7.66 9.29 39.78
C ASP A 302 7.02 8.81 38.47
N ALA A 303 7.82 8.55 37.43
CA ALA A 303 7.35 8.05 36.14
C ALA A 303 6.99 6.56 36.14
N SER A 304 7.57 5.74 37.04
CA SER A 304 7.20 4.32 37.20
C SER A 304 5.84 4.19 37.90
N LYS A 305 5.61 5.00 38.94
CA LYS A 305 4.31 5.11 39.62
C LYS A 305 3.21 5.66 38.71
N SER A 306 3.55 6.55 37.77
CA SER A 306 2.56 7.07 36.82
C SER A 306 2.10 5.99 35.82
N VAL A 307 3.00 5.13 35.34
CA VAL A 307 2.68 4.06 34.39
C VAL A 307 1.79 2.98 35.02
N VAL A 308 2.09 2.55 36.25
CA VAL A 308 1.26 1.57 36.97
C VAL A 308 -0.16 2.12 37.18
N LYS A 309 -0.27 3.38 37.62
CA LYS A 309 -1.56 4.06 37.77
C LYS A 309 -2.33 4.17 36.45
N LEU A 310 -1.67 4.45 35.33
CA LEU A 310 -2.31 4.52 34.01
C LEU A 310 -2.93 3.19 33.59
N ILE A 311 -2.27 2.07 33.90
CA ILE A 311 -2.80 0.72 33.62
C ILE A 311 -3.95 0.38 34.58
N GLU A 312 -3.80 0.68 35.87
CA GLU A 312 -4.85 0.51 36.87
C GLU A 312 -6.12 1.26 36.47
N ASP A 313 -5.98 2.55 36.16
CA ASP A 313 -7.07 3.38 35.64
C ASP A 313 -7.68 2.69 34.41
N GLY A 314 -6.85 2.28 33.45
CA GLY A 314 -7.28 1.65 32.20
C GLY A 314 -8.16 0.42 32.42
N LEU A 315 -7.84 -0.41 33.41
CA LEU A 315 -8.61 -1.60 33.78
C LEU A 315 -9.99 -1.25 34.35
N ILE A 316 -10.14 -0.11 35.03
CA ILE A 316 -11.45 0.40 35.50
C ILE A 316 -12.41 0.58 34.31
N SER A 317 -11.91 0.98 33.13
CA SER A 317 -12.73 1.15 31.93
C SER A 317 -13.36 -0.15 31.39
N VAL A 318 -12.84 -1.31 31.80
CA VAL A 318 -13.30 -2.65 31.41
C VAL A 318 -13.99 -3.39 32.55
N SER A 319 -13.93 -2.89 33.79
CA SER A 319 -14.53 -3.50 34.99
C SER A 319 -16.01 -3.91 34.87
N ALA A 320 -16.80 -3.18 34.08
CA ALA A 320 -18.22 -3.46 33.86
C ALA A 320 -18.49 -4.64 32.90
N PHE A 321 -17.47 -5.12 32.16
CA PHE A 321 -17.62 -6.25 31.25
C PHE A 321 -17.40 -7.57 31.99
N LYS A 322 -18.40 -8.45 31.94
CA LYS A 322 -18.24 -9.83 32.44
C LYS A 322 -17.32 -10.61 31.51
N CYS A 323 -16.14 -10.96 31.99
CA CYS A 323 -15.24 -11.87 31.29
C CYS A 323 -15.81 -13.29 31.36
N TYR A 324 -16.41 -13.78 30.27
CA TYR A 324 -16.77 -15.18 30.13
C TYR A 324 -15.52 -15.98 29.71
N LEU A 325 -14.68 -16.28 30.70
CA LEU A 325 -13.48 -17.08 30.52
C LEU A 325 -13.84 -18.58 30.49
N PRO A 326 -13.31 -19.39 29.55
CA PRO A 326 -13.27 -20.85 29.69
C PRO A 326 -12.48 -21.20 30.96
N GLY A 327 -12.96 -22.18 31.74
CA GLY A 327 -12.58 -22.43 33.13
C GLY A 327 -11.08 -22.59 33.45
N ALA A 328 -10.21 -22.80 32.45
CA ALA A 328 -8.76 -22.96 32.65
C ALA A 328 -8.04 -21.67 33.07
N LEU A 329 -8.51 -20.49 32.64
CA LEU A 329 -7.80 -19.22 32.86
C LEU A 329 -8.24 -18.52 34.17
N LYS A 330 -9.25 -19.09 34.85
CA LYS A 330 -9.74 -18.67 36.17
C LYS A 330 -8.73 -18.95 37.30
N LEU A 331 -7.83 -19.92 37.09
CA LEU A 331 -6.77 -20.27 38.04
C LEU A 331 -5.59 -19.28 38.04
N LEU A 332 -5.32 -18.61 36.91
CA LEU A 332 -4.22 -17.65 36.77
C LEU A 332 -4.50 -16.27 37.41
N LEU A 333 -5.78 -15.89 37.51
CA LEU A 333 -6.20 -14.63 38.15
C LEU A 333 -6.36 -14.77 39.67
N HIS A 334 -6.59 -15.97 40.19
CA HIS A 334 -6.65 -16.20 41.64
C HIS A 334 -5.29 -16.13 42.35
N SER A 335 -4.18 -16.07 41.60
CA SER A 335 -2.83 -15.89 42.14
C SER A 335 -2.37 -14.43 42.27
N VAL A 336 -3.18 -13.45 41.87
CA VAL A 336 -2.87 -12.01 42.07
C VAL A 336 -3.88 -11.41 43.04
N PRO A 337 -3.49 -11.13 44.30
CA PRO A 337 -4.42 -10.64 45.30
C PRO A 337 -4.42 -9.11 45.33
N PHE A 338 -5.25 -8.41 44.56
CA PHE A 338 -5.59 -7.01 44.89
C PHE A 338 -7.04 -6.70 44.45
N ILE A 339 -7.99 -6.80 45.39
CA ILE A 339 -8.62 -5.76 46.23
C ILE A 339 -9.93 -5.26 45.62
N ASN A 340 -11.02 -5.65 46.28
CA ASN A 340 -12.34 -5.05 46.20
C ASN A 340 -12.26 -3.56 46.57
N PHE A 341 -12.72 -2.68 45.67
CA PHE A 341 -13.63 -1.58 45.99
C PHE A 341 -14.41 -1.17 44.74
#